data_AF-A0A3D5GII5-F1
#
_entry.id   AF-A0A3D5GII5-F1
#
_cell.length_a   1.000
_cell.length_b   1.000
_cell.length_c   1.000
_cell.angle_alpha   90.00
_cell.angle_beta   90.00
_cell.angle_gamma   90.00
#
_symmetry.space_group_name_H-M   'P 1'
#
loop_
_entity.id
_entity.type
_entity.pdbx_description
1 polymer ?
#
loop_
_entity_poly.entity_id
_entity_poly.type
_entity_poly.pdbx_seq_one_letter_code
_entity_poly.pdbx_strand_id
1 'polypeptide(L)'
;MHSHPYEQFSLLLSGRLRLTVGDESREIVPGDGWYAPSDVPHGGEVLGDEPAVFIDVYSPATRWIVDEFSEARPVGSASSSDPVGA
;
A
#
# COMPACT_ATOMS: atom_id res chain seq x y z
N MET A 1 6.58 5.62 4.23
CA MET A 1 5.78 6.87 4.31
C MET A 1 6.19 7.77 3.17
N HIS A 2 5.22 8.31 2.44
CA HIS A 2 5.43 9.30 1.39
C HIS A 2 4.20 10.21 1.28
N SER A 3 4.26 11.21 0.40
CA SER A 3 3.14 12.09 0.07
C SER A 3 3.23 12.53 -1.39
N HIS A 4 2.12 12.96 -1.96
CA HIS A 4 2.02 13.45 -3.34
C HIS A 4 0.83 14.41 -3.49
N PRO A 5 0.82 15.29 -4.52
CA PRO A 5 -0.25 16.28 -4.71
C PRO A 5 -1.60 15.68 -5.13
N TYR A 6 -1.64 14.38 -5.44
CA TYR A 6 -2.86 13.67 -5.84
C TYR A 6 -3.63 13.18 -4.61
N GLU A 7 -4.96 13.16 -4.72
CA GLU A 7 -5.80 12.46 -3.74
C GLU A 7 -5.79 10.96 -4.06
N GLN A 8 -5.79 10.11 -3.03
CA GLN A 8 -5.81 8.66 -3.16
C GLN A 8 -6.99 8.06 -2.38
N PHE A 9 -7.74 7.17 -3.01
CA PHE A 9 -8.65 6.25 -2.37
C PHE A 9 -8.19 4.81 -2.63
N SER A 10 -8.30 3.95 -1.62
CA SER A 10 -7.86 2.57 -1.75
C SER A 10 -8.77 1.58 -1.04
N LEU A 11 -8.72 0.32 -1.49
CA LEU A 11 -9.44 -0.82 -0.92
C LEU A 11 -8.49 -2.00 -0.71
N LEU A 12 -8.42 -2.53 0.51
CA LEU A 12 -7.62 -3.71 0.83
C LEU A 12 -8.34 -4.99 0.40
N LEU A 13 -7.69 -5.82 -0.42
CA LEU A 13 -8.21 -7.08 -0.95
C LEU A 13 -7.70 -8.31 -0.21
N SER A 14 -6.45 -8.30 0.27
CA SER A 14 -5.83 -9.38 1.04
C SER A 14 -4.75 -8.87 1.98
N GLY A 15 -4.34 -9.71 2.94
CA GLY A 15 -3.35 -9.35 3.96
C GLY A 15 -3.92 -8.40 5.02
N ARG A 16 -3.05 -7.85 5.86
CA ARG A 16 -3.39 -6.87 6.89
C ARG A 16 -2.32 -5.79 6.95
N LEU A 17 -2.73 -4.56 7.21
CA LEU A 17 -1.83 -3.43 7.28
C LEU A 17 -2.04 -2.64 8.56
N ARG A 18 -0.95 -2.16 9.18
CA ARG A 18 -0.98 -0.97 10.02
C ARG A 18 -0.87 0.23 9.07
N LEU A 19 -2.03 0.76 8.69
CA LEU A 19 -2.15 1.93 7.83
C LEU A 19 -1.96 3.20 8.66
N THR A 20 -1.23 4.17 8.12
CA THR A 20 -1.12 5.53 8.67
C THR A 20 -1.50 6.56 7.60
N VAL A 21 -2.37 7.50 7.95
CA VAL A 21 -2.75 8.67 7.13
C VAL A 21 -2.69 9.91 8.02
N GLY A 22 -1.76 10.81 7.74
CA GLY A 22 -1.46 11.94 8.63
C GLY A 22 -1.03 11.44 10.01
N ASP A 23 -1.73 11.88 11.05
CA ASP A 23 -1.45 11.53 12.45
C ASP A 23 -2.25 10.30 12.94
N GLU A 24 -3.10 9.73 12.08
CA GLU A 24 -3.95 8.60 12.44
C GLU A 24 -3.36 7.28 11.93
N SER A 25 -3.21 6.32 12.84
CA SER A 25 -2.83 4.95 12.51
C SER A 25 -3.91 3.97 12.95
N ARG A 26 -4.21 2.99 12.10
CA ARG A 26 -5.14 1.90 12.41
C ARG A 26 -4.74 0.61 11.71
N GLU A 27 -5.09 -0.52 12.31
CA GLU A 27 -5.08 -1.80 11.59
C GLU A 27 -6.26 -1.83 10.63
N ILE A 28 -6.01 -2.28 9.40
CA ILE A 28 -7.03 -2.52 8.39
C ILE A 28 -6.93 -3.96 7.87
N VAL A 29 -8.09 -4.52 7.52
CA VAL A 29 -8.27 -5.90 7.05
C VAL A 29 -8.97 -5.93 5.69
N PRO A 30 -9.04 -7.08 5.00
CA PRO A 30 -9.67 -7.16 3.69
C PRO A 30 -11.12 -6.66 3.70
N GLY A 31 -11.45 -5.79 2.75
CA GLY A 31 -12.73 -5.09 2.68
C GLY A 31 -12.70 -3.66 3.22
N ASP A 32 -11.69 -3.30 4.02
CA ASP A 32 -11.52 -1.93 4.50
C ASP A 32 -10.98 -1.02 3.39
N GLY A 33 -11.52 0.20 3.35
CA GLY A 33 -11.03 1.27 2.49
C GLY A 33 -10.35 2.39 3.26
N TRP A 34 -9.49 3.15 2.59
CA TRP A 34 -8.94 4.39 3.13
C TRP A 34 -8.86 5.48 2.07
N TYR A 35 -8.71 6.71 2.56
CA TYR A 35 -8.56 7.89 1.73
C TYR A 35 -7.42 8.74 2.30
N ALA A 36 -6.48 9.12 1.44
CA ALA A 36 -5.40 10.04 1.73
C ALA A 36 -5.61 11.33 0.92
N PRO A 37 -5.83 12.48 1.58
CA PRO A 37 -5.91 13.77 0.90
C PRO A 37 -4.58 14.15 0.23
N SER A 38 -4.63 15.08 -0.73
CA SER A 38 -3.44 15.67 -1.34
C SER A 38 -2.42 16.15 -0.29
N ASP A 39 -1.15 15.83 -0.54
CA ASP A 39 0.01 16.19 0.27
C ASP A 39 -0.02 15.71 1.74
N VAL A 40 -0.98 14.87 2.12
CA VAL A 40 -1.01 14.23 3.44
C VAL A 40 -0.12 12.98 3.42
N PRO A 41 0.89 12.88 4.32
CA PRO A 41 1.74 11.70 4.40
C PRO A 41 0.93 10.44 4.70
N HIS A 42 1.20 9.37 3.97
CA HIS A 42 0.53 8.09 4.17
C HIS A 42 1.44 6.90 3.84
N GLY A 43 1.01 5.72 4.27
CA GLY A 43 1.68 4.45 4.02
C GLY A 43 1.18 3.33 4.92
N GLY A 44 1.59 2.10 4.62
CA GLY A 44 1.22 0.92 5.40
C GLY A 44 2.43 0.05 5.74
N GLU A 45 2.36 -0.60 6.89
CA GLU A 45 3.25 -1.70 7.27
C GLU A 45 2.46 -3.01 7.24
N VAL A 46 2.98 -4.03 6.55
CA VAL A 46 2.32 -5.34 6.46
C VAL A 46 2.37 -6.03 7.83
N LEU A 47 1.21 -6.51 8.29
CA LEU A 47 1.05 -7.24 9.54
C LEU A 47 0.86 -8.74 9.26
N GLY A 48 1.93 -9.51 9.43
CA GLY A 48 1.97 -10.96 9.22
C GLY A 48 2.65 -11.34 7.91
N ASP A 49 2.49 -12.60 7.53
CA ASP A 49 3.27 -13.21 6.43
C ASP A 49 2.52 -13.23 5.09
N GLU A 50 1.24 -12.87 5.08
CA GLU A 50 0.44 -12.80 3.85
C GLU A 50 0.69 -11.48 3.09
N PRO A 51 0.88 -11.54 1.76
CA PRO A 51 0.98 -10.33 0.94
C PRO A 51 -0.27 -9.45 1.07
N ALA A 52 -0.03 -8.17 1.34
CA ALA A 52 -1.08 -7.16 1.23
C ALA A 52 -1.30 -6.80 -0.24
N VAL A 53 -2.55 -6.95 -0.71
CA VAL A 53 -2.96 -6.57 -2.06
C VAL A 53 -4.09 -5.57 -1.92
N PHE A 54 -3.99 -4.44 -2.61
CA PHE A 54 -5.00 -3.39 -2.57
C PHE A 54 -5.18 -2.76 -3.95
N ILE A 55 -6.33 -2.13 -4.14
CA ILE A 55 -6.61 -1.27 -5.31
C ILE A 55 -6.37 0.16 -4.87
N ASP A 56 -5.60 0.91 -5.66
CA ASP A 56 -5.49 2.36 -5.53
C ASP A 56 -6.17 3.08 -6.68
N VAL A 57 -6.85 4.17 -6.34
CA VAL A 57 -7.46 5.11 -7.28
C VAL A 57 -6.95 6.49 -6.95
N TYR A 58 -6.33 7.15 -7.93
CA TYR A 58 -5.76 8.48 -7.79
C TYR A 58 -6.57 9.51 -8.58
N SER A 59 -6.71 10.72 -8.03
CA SER A 59 -7.36 11.85 -8.68
C SER A 59 -6.49 13.13 -8.59
N PRO A 60 -6.41 13.93 -9.68
CA PRO A 60 -6.91 13.65 -11.03
C PRO A 60 -6.17 12.49 -11.71
N ALA A 61 -6.71 11.98 -12.82
CA ALA A 61 -6.02 10.97 -13.63
C ALA A 61 -4.71 11.54 -14.20
N THR A 62 -3.60 10.84 -13.99
CA THR A 62 -2.25 11.22 -14.42
C THR A 62 -1.43 9.97 -14.71
N ARG A 63 -0.38 10.10 -15.54
CA ARG A 63 0.51 8.99 -15.91
C ARG A 63 1.59 8.68 -14.86
N TRP A 64 1.78 9.56 -13.88
CA TRP A 64 2.91 9.50 -12.95
C TRP A 64 3.11 8.11 -12.31
N ILE A 65 2.03 7.46 -11.85
CA ILE A 65 2.12 6.16 -11.17
C ILE A 65 2.61 5.05 -12.12
N VAL A 66 2.23 5.14 -13.40
CA VAL A 66 2.70 4.21 -14.43
C VAL A 66 4.17 4.45 -14.73
N ASP A 67 4.58 5.72 -14.78
CA ASP A 67 5.97 6.11 -15.00
C ASP A 67 6.85 5.74 -13.78
N GLU A 68 6.33 5.81 -12.56
CA GLU A 68 6.99 5.34 -11.34
C GLU A 68 7.12 3.81 -11.34
N PHE A 69 6.04 3.10 -11.67
CA PHE A 69 6.06 1.64 -11.74
C PHE A 69 6.91 1.08 -12.87
N SER A 70 7.18 1.84 -13.94
CA SER A 70 8.11 1.37 -14.99
C SER A 70 9.55 1.24 -14.51
N GLU A 71 9.92 1.99 -13.46
CA GLU A 71 11.26 1.95 -12.86
C GLU A 71 11.28 1.17 -11.53
N ALA A 72 10.11 0.89 -10.95
CA ALA A 72 9.99 0.14 -9.71
C ALA A 72 10.55 -1.29 -9.88
N ARG A 73 11.44 -1.71 -8.97
CA ARG A 73 11.88 -3.10 -8.92
C ARG A 73 10.67 -3.99 -8.63
N PRO A 74 10.40 -5.02 -9.47
CA PRO A 74 9.42 -6.03 -9.12
C PRO A 74 9.80 -6.63 -7.76
N VAL A 75 8.81 -6.73 -6.86
CA VAL A 75 8.97 -7.56 -5.67
C VAL A 75 9.18 -8.97 -6.20
N GLY A 76 10.38 -9.53 -6.01
CA GLY A 76 10.68 -10.88 -6.45
C GLY A 76 9.62 -11.83 -5.89
N SER A 77 9.10 -12.73 -6.73
CA SER A 77 8.28 -13.84 -6.22
C SER A 77 9.12 -14.54 -5.15
N ALA A 78 8.74 -14.45 -3.88
CA ALA A 78 9.41 -15.21 -2.85
C ALA A 78 9.29 -16.68 -3.25
N SER A 79 10.40 -17.31 -3.68
CA SER A 79 10.44 -18.75 -3.75
C SER A 79 10.36 -19.24 -2.32
N SER A 80 9.30 -19.98 -2.01
CA SER A 80 9.10 -20.65 -0.73
C SER A 80 10.22 -21.65 -0.48
N SER A 81 11.35 -21.18 0.07
CA SER A 81 12.44 -22.07 0.47
C SER A 81 13.27 -21.52 1.64
N ASP A 82 12.70 -20.67 2.50
CA ASP A 82 13.30 -20.43 3.80
C ASP A 82 12.73 -21.46 4.79
N PRO A 83 13.57 -22.36 5.35
CA PRO A 83 13.11 -23.31 6.33
C PRO A 83 12.76 -22.56 7.63
N VAL A 84 11.55 -22.78 8.11
CA VAL A 84 11.12 -22.38 9.45
C VAL A 84 12.03 -23.09 10.46
N GLY A 85 12.77 -22.34 11.28
CA GLY A 85 13.41 -22.89 12.48
C GLY A 85 14.62 -22.13 13.03
N ALA A 86 14.37 -21.33 14.07
CA ALA A 86 15.19 -21.26 15.28
C ALA A 86 14.30 -20.82 16.46
#